data_AF-A0A2G9TC79-F1
#
_entry.id   AF-A0A2G9TC79-F1
#
_cell.length_a   1.000
_cell.length_b   1.000
_cell.length_c   1.000
_cell.angle_alpha   90.00
_cell.angle_beta   90.00
_cell.angle_gamma   90.00
#
_symmetry.space_group_name_H-M   'P 1'
#
loop_
_entity.id
_entity.type
_entity.pdbx_description
1 polymer ?
#
loop_
_entity_poly.entity_id
_entity_poly.type
_entity_poly.pdbx_seq_one_letter_code
_entity_poly.pdbx_strand_id
1 'polypeptide(L)' 'YNVWYKAEGATDPMKKTVNGTANSVELTGLLMGRVYEILLGAENVEGLSTNATEQLVTPVGNPDGEPLNVQYEIVNGK' A
#
# COMPACT_ATOMS: atom_id res chain seq x y z
N TYR A 1 17.18 7.33 1.05
CA TYR A 1 16.25 7.56 -0.08
C TYR A 1 14.84 7.78 0.45
N ASN A 2 13.95 8.30 -0.38
CA ASN A 2 12.54 8.49 -0.07
C ASN A 2 11.68 7.61 -0.97
N VAL A 3 10.69 6.96 -0.37
CA VAL A 3 9.67 6.20 -1.07
C VAL A 3 8.34 6.91 -0.88
N TRP A 4 7.65 7.18 -1.97
CA TRP A 4 6.26 7.60 -1.95
C TRP A 4 5.43 6.47 -2.53
N TYR A 5 4.33 6.12 -1.89
CA TYR A 5 3.48 5.04 -2.36
C TYR A 5 2.01 5.39 -2.15
N LYS A 6 1.18 5.02 -3.11
CA LYS A 6 -0.27 5.22 -3.05
C LYS A 6 -1.00 4.08 -3.71
N ALA A 7 -2.16 3.73 -3.18
CA ALA A 7 -3.05 2.81 -3.88
C ALA A 7 -3.53 3.46 -5.18
N GLU A 8 -3.75 2.65 -6.21
CA GLU A 8 -4.36 3.13 -7.46
C GLU A 8 -5.70 3.84 -7.17
N GLY A 9 -5.86 5.04 -7.74
CA GLY A 9 -7.03 5.89 -7.50
C GLY A 9 -6.97 6.73 -6.21
N ALA A 10 -5.98 6.54 -5.34
CA ALA A 10 -5.77 7.44 -4.20
C ALA A 10 -5.14 8.76 -4.65
N THR A 11 -5.53 9.85 -3.99
CA THR A 11 -5.02 11.20 -4.25
C THR A 11 -3.69 11.47 -3.55
N ASP A 12 -3.58 11.04 -2.30
CA ASP A 12 -2.47 11.42 -1.42
C ASP A 12 -1.50 10.25 -1.20
N PRO A 13 -0.21 10.41 -1.56
CA PRO A 13 0.79 9.38 -1.31
C PRO A 13 1.27 9.39 0.13
N MET A 14 1.48 8.20 0.66
CA MET A 14 2.21 7.99 1.91
C MET A 14 3.72 8.12 1.62
N LYS A 15 4.49 8.68 2.55
CA LYS A 15 5.95 8.84 2.42
C LYS A 15 6.68 8.01 3.48
N LYS A 16 7.70 7.27 3.06
CA LYS A 16 8.68 6.60 3.92
C LYS A 16 10.09 7.10 3.58
N THR A 17 10.75 7.70 4.57
CA THR A 17 12.16 8.11 4.45
C THR A 17 13.05 7.04 5.04
N VAL A 18 14.08 6.65 4.29
CA VAL A 18 15.12 5.70 4.68
C VAL A 18 16.43 6.47 4.76
N ASN A 19 16.95 6.60 5.98
CA ASN A 19 18.21 7.29 6.25
C ASN A 19 19.40 6.33 6.14
N GLY A 20 20.58 6.89 5.85
CA GLY A 20 21.82 6.13 5.76
C GLY A 20 21.99 5.40 4.43
N THR A 21 22.65 4.24 4.49
CA THR A 21 23.10 3.47 3.32
C THR A 21 22.29 2.19 3.08
N ALA A 22 21.17 2.02 3.78
CA ALA A 22 20.27 0.91 3.52
C ALA A 22 19.74 1.02 2.08
N ASN A 23 19.64 -0.14 1.40
CA ASN A 23 19.19 -0.24 0.02
C ASN A 23 17.86 -1.00 -0.10
N SER A 24 17.20 -1.26 1.03
CA SER A 24 15.91 -1.97 1.10
C SER A 24 15.05 -1.42 2.23
N VAL A 25 13.74 -1.50 2.05
CA VAL A 25 12.74 -1.07 3.03
C VAL A 25 11.49 -1.91 2.89
N GLU A 26 10.84 -2.19 4.01
CA GLU A 26 9.54 -2.85 4.04
C GLU A 26 8.42 -1.81 4.11
N LEU A 27 7.39 -2.01 3.28
CA LEU A 27 6.14 -1.23 3.31
C LEU A 27 5.05 -2.12 3.93
N THR A 28 4.55 -1.74 5.10
CA THR A 28 3.54 -2.49 5.87
C THR A 28 2.21 -1.74 5.93
N GLY A 29 1.12 -2.43 6.29
CA GLY A 29 -0.20 -1.81 6.42
C GLY A 29 -0.87 -1.51 5.08
N LEU A 30 -0.44 -2.17 4.01
CA LEU A 30 -1.06 -2.08 2.71
C LEU A 30 -2.33 -2.94 2.66
N LEU A 31 -3.35 -2.48 1.93
CA LEU A 31 -4.59 -3.22 1.75
C LEU A 31 -4.37 -4.38 0.76
N MET A 32 -4.95 -5.55 1.05
CA MET A 32 -4.89 -6.71 0.18
C MET A 32 -5.64 -6.49 -1.15
N GLY A 33 -5.19 -7.15 -2.22
CA GLY A 33 -5.81 -7.05 -3.54
C GLY A 33 -5.85 -5.63 -4.10
N ARG A 34 -4.80 -4.83 -3.83
CA ARG A 34 -4.66 -3.46 -4.32
C ARG A 34 -3.37 -3.29 -5.09
N VAL A 35 -3.45 -2.54 -6.18
CA VAL A 35 -2.29 -2.04 -6.91
C VAL A 35 -1.79 -0.78 -6.20
N TYR A 36 -0.49 -0.71 -5.98
CA TYR A 36 0.19 0.45 -5.45
C TYR A 36 1.18 0.99 -6.48
N GLU A 37 1.11 2.29 -6.76
CA GLU A 37 2.17 3.02 -7.46
C GLU A 37 3.22 3.43 -6.44
N ILE A 38 4.49 3.16 -6.75
CA ILE A 38 5.65 3.44 -5.90
C ILE A 38 6.58 4.37 -6.67
N LEU A 39 6.98 5.47 -6.02
CA LEU A 39 7.99 6.41 -6.50
C LEU A 39 9.19 6.35 -5.55
N LEU A 40 10.38 6.19 -6.11
CA LEU A 40 11.63 6.12 -5.35
C LEU A 40 12.59 7.23 -5.79
N GLY A 41 12.99 8.08 -4.85
CA GLY A 41 13.98 9.14 -5.06
C GLY A 41 15.16 9.00 -4.11
N ALA A 42 16.39 9.00 -4.64
CA ALA A 42 17.58 9.11 -3.82
C ALA A 42 17.70 10.56 -3.28
N GLU A 43 18.18 10.72 -2.06
CA GLU A 43 18.37 12.03 -1.43
C GLU A 43 19.79 12.13 -0.87
N ASN A 44 20.46 13.24 -1.14
CA ASN A 44 21.73 13.62 -0.53
C ASN A 44 21.72 15.12 -0.19
N VAL A 45 22.88 15.67 0.18
CA VAL A 45 23.02 17.10 0.51
C VAL A 45 22.65 18.04 -0.66
N GLU A 46 22.80 17.57 -1.90
CA GLU A 46 22.43 18.33 -3.11
C GLU A 46 20.93 18.25 -3.42
N GLY A 47 20.19 17.38 -2.72
CA GLY A 47 18.75 17.23 -2.82
C GLY A 47 18.31 15.88 -3.38
N LEU A 48 17.14 15.89 -4.04
CA LEU A 48 16.44 14.70 -4.53
C LEU A 48 16.77 14.39 -5.99
N SER A 49 16.97 13.11 -6.29
CA SER A 49 17.06 12.62 -7.66
C SER A 49 15.71 12.66 -8.38
N THR A 50 15.72 12.47 -9.70
CA THR A 50 14.53 12.05 -10.43
C THR A 50 14.00 10.74 -9.85
N ASN A 51 12.67 10.64 -9.74
CA ASN A 51 12.03 9.44 -9.20
C ASN A 51 12.08 8.30 -10.21
N ALA A 52 12.38 7.09 -9.72
CA ALA A 52 12.01 5.85 -10.39
C ALA A 52 10.55 5.51 -10.06
N THR A 53 9.80 5.02 -11.03
CA THR A 53 8.40 4.61 -10.86
C THR A 53 8.27 3.10 -10.99
N GLU A 54 7.58 2.48 -10.06
CA GLU A 54 7.32 1.05 -10.03
C GLU A 54 5.86 0.78 -9.59
N GLN A 55 5.36 -0.41 -9.89
CA GLN A 55 4.04 -0.85 -9.47
C GLN A 55 4.14 -2.17 -8.72
N LEU A 56 3.41 -2.28 -7.63
CA LEU A 56 3.33 -3.47 -6.80
C LEU A 56 1.87 -3.85 -6.60
N VAL A 57 1.55 -5.14 -6.71
CA VAL A 57 0.22 -5.67 -6.39
C VAL A 57 0.30 -6.44 -5.09
N THR A 58 -0.50 -6.05 -4.10
CA THR A 58 -0.60 -6.82 -2.86
C THR A 58 -1.34 -8.12 -3.12
N PRO A 59 -0.93 -9.24 -2.49
CA PRO A 59 -1.62 -10.51 -2.62
C PRO A 59 -3.11 -10.38 -2.29
N VAL A 60 -3.91 -11.20 -2.96
CA VAL A 60 -5.32 -11.40 -2.62
C VAL A 60 -5.37 -12.59 -1.65
N GLY A 61 -5.93 -12.38 -0.46
CA GLY A 61 -6.10 -13.44 0.54
C GLY A 61 -7.44 -13.28 1.24
N ASN A 62 -7.65 -14.07 2.29
CA ASN A 62 -8.86 -13.95 3.09
C ASN A 62 -8.96 -12.53 3.66
N PRO A 63 -10.12 -11.87 3.60
CA PRO A 63 -10.28 -10.60 4.28
C PRO A 63 -10.00 -10.78 5.76
N ASP A 64 -9.20 -9.88 6.35
CA ASP A 64 -8.85 -9.90 7.77
C ASP A 64 -10.05 -9.55 8.70
N GLY A 65 -11.24 -9.34 8.14
CA GLY A 65 -12.43 -8.88 8.87
C GLY A 65 -13.64 -9.80 8.71
N GLU A 66 -14.52 -9.76 9.70
CA GLU A 66 -15.83 -10.42 9.64
C GLU A 66 -16.71 -9.77 8.55
N PRO A 67 -17.60 -10.54 7.92
CA PRO A 67 -18.57 -9.99 6.98
C PRO A 67 -19.48 -8.96 7.69
N LEU A 68 -19.61 -7.78 7.07
CA LEU A 68 -20.52 -6.74 7.54
C LEU A 68 -21.93 -6.98 6.98
N ASN A 69 -22.95 -6.56 7.73
CA ASN A 69 -24.37 -6.64 7.34
C ASN A 69 -24.87 -8.07 7.03
N VAL A 70 -24.49 -9.05 7.86
CA VAL A 70 -25.05 -10.40 7.77
C VAL A 70 -26.56 -10.33 8.01
N GLN A 71 -27.34 -10.61 6.97
CA GLN A 71 -28.79 -10.76 7.05
C GLN A 71 -29.14 -12.25 6.98
N TYR A 72 -30.06 -12.68 7.83
CA TYR A 72 -30.64 -14.01 7.77
C TYR A 72 -32.16 -13.88 7.60
N GLU A 73 -32.73 -14.73 6.75
CA GLU A 73 -34.17 -14.93 6.66
C GLU A 73 -34.51 -16.19 7.44
N ILE A 74 -35.23 -16.06 8.55
CA ILE A 74 -35.78 -17.24 9.24
C ILE A 74 -36.98 -17.72 8.42
N VAL A 75 -36.77 -18.78 7.64
CA VAL A 75 -37.91 -19.54 7.10
C VAL A 75 -38.45 -20.37 8.26
N ASN A 76 -39.50 -19.89 8.93
CA ASN A 76 -40.22 -20.69 9.91
C ASN A 76 -40.81 -21.90 9.19
N GLY A 77 -40.16 -23.06 9.37
CA GLY A 77 -40.67 -24.35 8.95
C GLY A 77 -42.03 -24.61 9.58
N LYS A 78 -42.96 -25.02 8.72
CA LYS A 78 -44.35 -25.34 9.02
C LYS A 78 -44.50 -26.54 9.97
#